data_AF-A0A6N2LKB6-F1
#
_entry.id   AF-A0A6N2LKB6-F1
#
_cell.length_a   1.000
_cell.length_b   1.000
_cell.length_c   1.000
_cell.angle_alpha   90.00
_cell.angle_beta   90.00
_cell.angle_gamma   90.00
#
_symmetry.space_group_name_H-M   'P 1'
#
loop_
_entity.id
_entity.type
_entity.pdbx_description
1 polymer ?
#
loop_
_entity_poly.entity_id
_entity_poly.type
_entity_poly.pdbx_seq_one_letter_code
_entity_poly.pdbx_strand_id
1 'polypeptide(L)'
;MPAITIPVLGNDGGEYYEQRMSSNKCDYFQGSWVYDESYPLYDSTKLSLSLEKDLIVRKMADLTKITSNTDGSLLVVAFPVPNSSYTIDCTGLLSTFTMPEYGLSVLWLKNGFLVDVIYEKIGKVLKLDSISTGNQWLGMDMLIFNTYHWWLHSGRSQTWDYFQVGDKIVKDMDRLEALKIALTTWATCIDHNTDPSKTKVYFQGVAAVHLDPKEWKDPDPSARTCVGQTKPVEGPKYPGPS
;
A
#
# COMPACT_ATOMS: atom_id res chain seq x y z
N MET A 1 -18.07 -3.83 -5.06
CA MET A 1 -17.21 -4.97 -4.73
C MET A 1 -17.04 -4.95 -3.22
N PRO A 2 -17.43 -6.00 -2.47
CA PRO A 2 -17.32 -5.97 -1.01
C PRO A 2 -15.88 -6.26 -0.58
N ALA A 3 -15.51 -5.70 0.57
CA ALA A 3 -14.18 -5.68 1.16
C ALA A 3 -13.56 -7.08 1.32
N ILE A 4 -12.25 -7.15 1.14
CA ILE A 4 -11.43 -8.32 1.46
C ILE A 4 -11.40 -8.43 2.98
N THR A 5 -12.07 -9.44 3.52
CA THR A 5 -11.94 -9.85 4.93
C THR A 5 -10.65 -10.64 5.06
N ILE A 6 -9.70 -10.16 5.87
CA ILE A 6 -8.53 -10.95 6.27
C ILE A 6 -8.98 -11.90 7.39
N PRO A 7 -8.91 -13.23 7.22
CA PRO A 7 -9.31 -14.14 8.29
C PRO A 7 -8.26 -14.11 9.41
N VAL A 8 -8.68 -13.62 10.58
CA VAL A 8 -7.93 -13.72 11.82
C VAL A 8 -8.14 -15.14 12.34
N LEU A 9 -7.08 -15.95 12.40
CA LEU A 9 -7.10 -17.23 13.10
C LEU A 9 -7.30 -16.96 14.61
N GLY A 10 -8.53 -17.19 15.06
CA GLY A 10 -8.94 -17.25 16.46
C GLY A 10 -9.57 -18.62 16.71
N ASN A 11 -8.99 -19.36 17.65
CA ASN A 11 -9.36 -20.71 18.01
C ASN A 11 -10.50 -20.68 19.05
N ASP A 12 -11.74 -20.43 18.63
CA ASP A 12 -12.94 -20.67 19.45
C ASP A 12 -14.14 -20.92 18.53
N GLY A 13 -14.80 -22.07 18.69
CA GLY A 13 -15.79 -22.64 17.78
C GLY A 13 -17.12 -21.89 17.67
N GLY A 14 -17.12 -20.74 16.99
CA GLY A 14 -18.30 -20.01 16.53
C GLY A 14 -18.44 -20.08 15.01
N GLU A 15 -19.66 -20.37 14.54
CA GLU A 15 -20.01 -20.53 13.13
C GLU A 15 -19.52 -19.39 12.24
N TYR A 16 -18.69 -19.73 11.25
CA TYR A 16 -18.24 -18.83 10.20
C TYR A 16 -19.41 -18.43 9.31
N TYR A 17 -19.79 -17.14 9.31
CA TYR A 17 -20.54 -16.59 8.19
C TYR A 17 -19.60 -16.40 7.00
N GLU A 18 -19.28 -17.49 6.31
CA GLU A 18 -18.84 -17.44 4.92
C GLU A 18 -19.97 -16.81 4.10
N GLN A 19 -19.92 -15.50 3.88
CA GLN A 19 -20.57 -14.97 2.69
C GLN A 19 -19.83 -15.55 1.49
N ARG A 20 -20.35 -16.67 0.97
CA ARG A 20 -19.99 -17.27 -0.32
C ARG A 20 -19.78 -16.15 -1.33
N MET A 21 -18.52 -15.86 -1.65
CA MET A 21 -18.21 -15.17 -2.89
C MET A 21 -18.72 -16.06 -4.01
N SER A 22 -19.72 -15.58 -4.74
CA SER A 22 -20.28 -16.24 -5.92
C SER A 22 -19.16 -16.81 -6.80
N SER A 23 -19.20 -18.13 -7.03
CA SER A 23 -18.18 -18.94 -7.70
C SER A 23 -18.03 -18.69 -9.21
N ASN A 24 -18.50 -17.53 -9.71
CA ASN A 24 -18.53 -17.17 -11.14
C ASN A 24 -17.88 -15.80 -11.44
N LYS A 25 -16.95 -15.32 -10.60
CA LYS A 25 -16.27 -14.03 -10.84
C LYS A 25 -14.85 -14.22 -11.37
N CYS A 26 -14.49 -13.41 -12.36
CA CYS A 26 -13.13 -13.26 -12.86
C CYS A 26 -12.21 -12.80 -11.72
N ASP A 27 -11.18 -13.58 -11.41
CA ASP A 27 -10.14 -13.19 -10.47
C ASP A 27 -9.09 -12.36 -11.21
N TYR A 28 -9.10 -11.05 -10.99
CA TYR A 28 -8.17 -10.11 -11.63
C TYR A 28 -6.70 -10.30 -11.21
N PHE A 29 -6.43 -11.08 -10.16
CA PHE A 29 -5.07 -11.37 -9.69
C PHE A 29 -4.52 -12.70 -10.21
N GLN A 30 -5.33 -13.48 -10.93
CA GLN A 30 -4.89 -14.70 -11.61
C GLN A 30 -4.74 -14.43 -13.11
N GLY A 31 -3.51 -14.49 -13.60
CA GLY A 31 -3.23 -14.23 -15.02
C GLY A 31 -1.77 -14.43 -15.38
N SER A 32 -1.40 -13.95 -16.55
CA SER A 32 -0.01 -13.91 -17.03
C SER A 32 0.23 -12.60 -17.74
N TRP A 33 1.47 -12.11 -17.71
CA TRP A 33 1.86 -10.95 -18.48
C TRP A 33 1.67 -11.23 -19.97
N VAL A 34 1.06 -10.27 -20.67
CA VAL A 34 0.88 -10.30 -22.12
C VAL A 34 1.52 -9.05 -22.68
N TYR A 35 2.35 -9.23 -23.71
CA TYR A 35 2.93 -8.10 -24.43
C TYR A 35 1.85 -7.42 -25.27
N ASP A 36 1.74 -6.10 -25.12
CA ASP A 36 0.76 -5.27 -25.83
C ASP A 36 1.44 -3.94 -26.19
N GLU A 37 1.50 -3.63 -27.49
CA GLU A 37 2.13 -2.42 -28.02
C GLU A 37 1.36 -1.14 -27.67
N SER A 38 0.11 -1.24 -27.19
CA SER A 38 -0.64 -0.10 -26.67
C SER A 38 -0.14 0.40 -25.31
N TYR A 39 0.77 -0.34 -24.66
CA TYR A 39 1.45 0.06 -23.43
C TYR A 39 2.89 0.57 -23.69
N PRO A 40 3.43 1.48 -22.87
CA PRO A 40 2.82 2.07 -21.67
C PRO A 40 1.68 3.03 -22.02
N LEU A 41 0.71 3.15 -21.12
CA LEU A 41 -0.44 4.05 -21.33
C LEU A 41 0.00 5.49 -21.58
N TYR A 42 1.11 5.93 -20.96
CA TYR A 42 1.68 7.27 -21.07
C TYR A 42 3.18 7.26 -21.39
N ASP A 43 3.65 8.38 -21.93
CA ASP A 43 5.07 8.66 -22.14
C ASP A 43 5.65 9.40 -20.93
N SER A 44 6.50 8.71 -20.17
CA SER A 44 7.09 9.26 -18.94
C SER A 44 7.98 10.48 -19.18
N THR A 45 8.52 10.66 -20.39
CA THR A 45 9.39 11.80 -20.72
C THR A 45 8.61 13.10 -20.90
N LYS A 46 7.29 13.01 -21.14
CA LYS A 46 6.39 14.17 -21.31
C LYS A 46 5.84 14.69 -19.99
N LEU A 47 6.16 14.04 -18.87
CA LEU A 47 5.84 14.53 -17.54
C LEU A 47 6.80 15.68 -17.18
N SER A 48 6.37 16.92 -17.44
CA SER A 48 7.07 18.14 -17.01
C SER A 48 6.99 18.39 -15.49
N LEU A 49 6.34 17.49 -14.75
CA LEU A 49 6.36 17.49 -13.29
C LEU A 49 7.70 16.92 -12.83
N SER A 50 8.69 17.79 -12.62
CA SER A 50 9.85 17.49 -11.78
C SER A 50 9.40 17.46 -10.31
N LEU A 51 8.61 16.44 -9.98
CA LEU A 51 8.38 16.01 -8.62
C LEU A 51 9.04 14.65 -8.52
N GLU A 52 10.18 14.61 -7.86
CA GLU A 52 10.59 13.35 -7.26
C GLU A 52 9.42 12.85 -6.40
N LYS A 53 8.84 11.71 -6.81
CA LYS A 53 7.96 10.82 -6.03
C LYS A 53 6.44 11.07 -6.17
N ASP A 54 5.80 10.01 -6.68
CA ASP A 54 4.51 9.42 -6.29
C ASP A 54 3.21 10.26 -6.42
N LEU A 55 2.30 9.86 -7.32
CA LEU A 55 1.00 10.51 -7.64
C LEU A 55 -0.14 9.47 -7.83
N ILE A 56 -1.38 9.72 -7.32
CA ILE A 56 -2.63 8.89 -7.46
C ILE A 56 -3.91 9.78 -7.64
N VAL A 57 -5.20 9.30 -7.68
CA VAL A 57 -6.48 9.90 -8.21
C VAL A 57 -7.58 10.17 -7.15
N ARG A 58 -8.37 11.24 -7.38
CA ARG A 58 -9.76 11.58 -6.99
C ARG A 58 -10.15 11.95 -5.56
N LYS A 59 -9.60 11.24 -4.58
CA LYS A 59 -9.49 11.58 -3.15
C LYS A 59 -9.03 10.26 -2.59
N MET A 60 -7.80 10.20 -2.11
CA MET A 60 -7.21 8.99 -1.52
C MET A 60 -6.53 9.41 -0.24
N ALA A 61 -6.61 8.62 0.82
CA ALA A 61 -5.53 8.60 1.79
C ALA A 61 -4.65 7.43 1.37
N ASP A 62 -3.68 7.66 0.46
CA ASP A 62 -2.55 6.74 0.36
C ASP A 62 -1.84 6.80 1.71
N LEU A 63 -1.66 5.66 2.36
CA LEU A 63 -0.72 5.52 3.47
C LEU A 63 0.51 4.74 2.98
N THR A 64 1.58 5.51 2.74
CA THR A 64 2.97 5.13 2.38
C THR A 64 3.33 4.54 1.03
N LYS A 65 4.20 5.34 0.38
CA LYS A 65 5.49 5.02 -0.26
C LYS A 65 5.70 3.53 -0.57
N ILE A 66 5.37 3.22 -1.82
CA ILE A 66 5.73 1.99 -2.52
C ILE A 66 7.20 1.72 -2.27
N THR A 67 7.43 0.48 -1.86
CA THR A 67 8.71 -0.08 -1.54
C THR A 67 9.50 -0.13 -2.82
N SER A 68 10.56 0.67 -2.89
CA SER A 68 11.63 0.68 -3.89
C SER A 68 11.40 -0.24 -5.08
N ASN A 69 11.25 0.34 -6.27
CA ASN A 69 11.43 -0.23 -7.63
C ASN A 69 10.20 -0.74 -8.43
N THR A 70 9.17 0.10 -8.58
CA THR A 70 8.71 0.57 -9.91
C THR A 70 7.81 1.78 -9.67
N ASP A 71 8.42 2.96 -9.71
CA ASP A 71 7.84 4.28 -9.40
C ASP A 71 6.85 4.76 -10.49
N GLY A 72 5.91 3.91 -10.92
CA GLY A 72 5.18 4.09 -12.19
C GLY A 72 3.67 3.80 -12.17
N SER A 73 3.21 2.83 -11.37
CA SER A 73 1.91 2.17 -11.64
C SER A 73 0.66 2.99 -11.28
N LEU A 74 0.84 4.19 -10.76
CA LEU A 74 -0.23 5.01 -10.20
C LEU A 74 -0.30 6.41 -10.81
N LEU A 75 0.63 6.73 -11.73
CA LEU A 75 0.68 7.94 -12.56
C LEU A 75 -0.51 8.12 -13.53
N VAL A 76 -1.49 7.21 -13.55
CA VAL A 76 -2.61 7.17 -14.53
C VAL A 76 -3.66 8.27 -14.30
N VAL A 77 -3.36 9.26 -13.47
CA VAL A 77 -4.31 10.25 -12.96
C VAL A 77 -4.10 11.59 -13.59
N ALA A 78 -2.83 11.97 -13.65
CA ALA A 78 -2.36 13.14 -14.32
C ALA A 78 -1.62 12.65 -15.54
N PHE A 79 -2.38 12.16 -16.51
CA PHE A 79 -2.17 12.84 -17.77
C PHE A 79 -2.49 14.29 -17.49
N PRO A 80 -1.52 15.22 -17.52
CA PRO A 80 -1.88 16.60 -17.68
C PRO A 80 -2.73 16.61 -18.95
N VAL A 81 -4.04 16.78 -18.78
CA VAL A 81 -4.88 17.16 -19.89
C VAL A 81 -4.20 18.41 -20.41
N PRO A 82 -3.67 18.41 -21.66
CA PRO A 82 -2.87 19.53 -22.12
C PRO A 82 -3.69 20.80 -21.88
N ASN A 83 -3.14 21.73 -21.09
CA ASN A 83 -3.73 23.01 -20.67
C ASN A 83 -4.64 23.04 -19.42
N SER A 84 -4.83 21.96 -18.66
CA SER A 84 -5.57 22.03 -17.38
C SER A 84 -4.71 22.62 -16.26
N SER A 85 -5.27 23.52 -15.45
CA SER A 85 -4.60 24.03 -14.26
C SER A 85 -4.64 23.02 -13.11
N TYR A 86 -3.56 22.96 -12.34
CA TYR A 86 -3.45 22.12 -11.16
C TYR A 86 -2.67 22.83 -10.04
N THR A 87 -2.88 22.38 -8.81
CA THR A 87 -2.10 22.82 -7.64
C THR A 87 -1.55 21.63 -6.89
N ILE A 88 -0.40 21.82 -6.27
CA ILE A 88 0.23 20.83 -5.39
C ILE A 88 0.60 21.54 -4.10
N ASP A 89 0.11 21.02 -2.99
CA ASP A 89 0.41 21.47 -1.64
C ASP A 89 1.01 20.33 -0.83
N CYS A 90 2.09 20.61 -0.11
CA CYS A 90 2.82 19.62 0.68
C CYS A 90 2.93 20.13 2.11
N THR A 91 2.10 19.59 2.99
CA THR A 91 2.08 19.92 4.42
C THR A 91 2.49 18.71 5.25
N GLY A 92 3.75 18.70 5.70
CA GLY A 92 4.30 17.62 6.52
C GLY A 92 4.37 16.29 5.76
N LEU A 93 3.60 15.29 6.21
CA LEU A 93 3.51 13.97 5.56
C LEU A 93 2.38 13.89 4.53
N LEU A 94 1.55 14.93 4.42
CA LEU A 94 0.41 15.01 3.53
C LEU A 94 0.78 15.83 2.28
N SER A 95 0.69 15.21 1.11
CA SER A 95 0.74 15.89 -0.18
C SER A 95 -0.66 15.90 -0.79
N THR A 96 -1.08 17.03 -1.34
CA THR A 96 -2.38 17.22 -1.97
C THR A 96 -2.19 17.74 -3.39
N PHE A 97 -2.66 17.01 -4.38
CA PHE A 97 -2.77 17.46 -5.77
C PHE A 97 -4.23 17.79 -6.08
N THR A 98 -4.51 18.90 -6.75
CA THR A 98 -5.88 19.29 -7.10
C THR A 98 -5.97 19.77 -8.55
N MET A 99 -7.00 19.32 -9.27
CA MET A 99 -7.41 19.86 -10.57
C MET A 99 -8.85 20.40 -10.43
N PRO A 100 -9.01 21.72 -10.18
CA PRO A 100 -10.31 22.30 -9.89
C PRO A 100 -11.34 22.12 -10.99
N GLU A 101 -10.91 22.17 -12.26
CA GLU A 101 -11.77 21.99 -13.44
C GLU A 101 -12.53 20.66 -13.43
N TYR A 102 -11.94 19.62 -12.83
CA TYR A 102 -12.51 18.28 -12.76
C TYR A 102 -13.13 17.95 -11.39
N GLY A 103 -13.14 18.90 -10.45
CA GLY A 103 -13.50 18.64 -9.06
C GLY A 103 -12.63 17.53 -8.44
N LEU A 104 -11.37 17.45 -8.86
CA LEU A 104 -10.45 16.36 -8.55
C LEU A 104 -9.45 16.77 -7.48
N SER A 105 -9.32 15.97 -6.42
CA SER A 105 -8.22 16.11 -5.46
C SER A 105 -7.59 14.77 -5.13
N VAL A 106 -6.30 14.74 -4.85
CA VAL A 106 -5.57 13.52 -4.53
C VAL A 106 -4.80 13.84 -3.29
N LEU A 107 -5.02 13.04 -2.26
CA LEU A 107 -4.27 13.18 -1.03
C LEU A 107 -3.31 11.98 -0.96
N TRP A 108 -2.14 12.24 -0.41
CA TRP A 108 -1.12 11.23 -0.19
C TRP A 108 -0.54 11.49 1.18
N LEU A 109 -0.67 10.51 2.08
CA LEU A 109 -0.20 10.64 3.44
C LEU A 109 0.85 9.57 3.74
N LYS A 110 2.03 9.96 4.18
CA LYS A 110 3.09 8.97 4.43
C LYS A 110 2.97 8.35 5.82
N ASN A 111 2.23 7.25 5.99
CA ASN A 111 2.27 6.40 7.20
C ASN A 111 2.58 4.90 6.94
N GLY A 112 3.82 4.49 7.23
CA GLY A 112 4.36 3.15 6.96
C GLY A 112 3.67 1.99 7.68
N PHE A 113 2.95 2.29 8.76
CA PHE A 113 2.44 1.28 9.67
C PHE A 113 0.91 1.36 9.84
N LEU A 114 0.26 2.36 9.24
CA LEU A 114 -1.17 2.71 9.41
C LEU A 114 -1.58 3.16 10.83
N VAL A 115 -0.92 2.65 11.85
CA VAL A 115 -1.12 2.95 13.26
C VAL A 115 -0.28 4.12 13.75
N ASP A 116 -0.55 4.56 14.98
CA ASP A 116 0.14 5.68 15.59
C ASP A 116 1.61 5.34 15.92
N VAL A 117 2.50 6.24 15.50
CA VAL A 117 3.91 6.25 15.88
C VAL A 117 4.12 7.45 16.81
N ILE A 118 4.29 7.20 18.10
CA ILE A 118 4.43 8.26 19.11
C ILE A 118 5.85 8.34 19.67
N TYR A 119 6.23 9.50 20.18
CA TYR A 119 7.49 9.69 20.92
C TYR A 119 7.20 9.70 22.42
N GLU A 120 7.75 8.72 23.12
CA GLU A 120 7.71 8.62 24.57
C GLU A 120 9.12 8.84 25.14
N LYS A 121 9.23 9.03 26.46
CA LYS A 121 10.55 9.18 27.13
C LYS A 121 11.50 8.01 26.90
N ILE A 122 10.94 6.83 26.64
CA ILE A 122 11.69 5.59 26.40
C ILE A 122 12.19 5.46 24.96
N GLY A 123 11.66 6.26 24.02
CA GLY A 123 11.93 6.17 22.59
C GLY A 123 10.64 6.25 21.76
N LYS A 124 10.74 5.91 20.49
CA LYS A 124 9.62 5.89 19.56
C LYS A 124 8.82 4.60 19.71
N VAL A 125 7.53 4.72 19.96
CA VAL A 125 6.63 3.60 20.22
C VAL A 125 5.62 3.46 19.08
N LEU A 126 5.54 2.26 18.52
CA LEU A 126 4.51 1.88 17.58
C LEU A 126 3.30 1.34 18.37
N LYS A 127 2.25 2.16 18.48
CA LYS A 127 1.01 1.80 19.18
C LYS A 127 0.10 1.01 18.24
N LEU A 128 0.13 -0.31 18.34
CA LEU A 128 -0.52 -1.20 17.38
C LEU A 128 -2.05 -1.12 17.44
N ASP A 129 -2.61 -0.71 18.57
CA ASP A 129 -4.04 -0.63 18.83
C ASP A 129 -4.61 0.79 18.76
N SER A 130 -3.89 1.74 18.15
CA SER A 130 -4.29 3.14 18.06
C SER A 130 -4.13 3.74 16.67
N ILE A 131 -5.16 4.44 16.20
CA ILE A 131 -5.14 5.28 14.99
C ILE A 131 -5.83 6.60 15.33
N SER A 132 -5.04 7.58 15.76
CA SER A 132 -5.53 8.91 16.17
C SER A 132 -6.03 9.76 15.01
N THR A 133 -5.58 9.47 13.79
CA THR A 133 -5.89 10.24 12.59
C THR A 133 -7.00 9.63 11.73
N GLY A 134 -7.78 8.68 12.24
CA GLY A 134 -8.81 7.97 11.44
C GLY A 134 -9.90 8.89 10.87
N ASN A 135 -10.19 10.00 11.56
CA ASN A 135 -11.19 11.00 11.14
C ASN A 135 -10.87 11.67 9.79
N GLN A 136 -9.59 11.68 9.36
CA GLN A 136 -9.18 12.26 8.08
C GLN A 136 -9.74 11.50 6.87
N TRP A 137 -10.24 10.28 7.07
CA TRP A 137 -10.82 9.45 6.02
C TRP A 137 -12.30 9.75 5.76
N LEU A 138 -12.94 10.54 6.63
CA LEU A 138 -14.33 10.92 6.49
C LEU A 138 -14.56 11.73 5.21
N GLY A 139 -15.59 11.34 4.44
CA GLY A 139 -15.95 12.02 3.20
C GLY A 139 -14.96 11.80 2.05
N MET A 140 -14.10 10.77 2.14
CA MET A 140 -13.30 10.31 1.00
C MET A 140 -14.14 9.40 0.10
N ASP A 141 -14.08 9.61 -1.21
CA ASP A 141 -14.77 8.75 -2.18
C ASP A 141 -14.04 7.41 -2.36
N MET A 142 -12.71 7.43 -2.24
CA MET A 142 -11.84 6.28 -2.34
C MET A 142 -10.74 6.32 -1.28
N LEU A 143 -10.34 5.15 -0.79
CA LEU A 143 -9.18 4.97 0.08
C LEU A 143 -8.40 3.77 -0.41
N ILE A 144 -7.08 3.91 -0.58
CA ILE A 144 -6.19 2.82 -0.94
C ILE A 144 -5.05 2.80 0.06
N PHE A 145 -4.93 1.69 0.78
CA PHE A 145 -3.93 1.50 1.81
C PHE A 145 -2.89 0.47 1.37
N ASN A 146 -1.67 0.59 1.88
CA ASN A 146 -0.64 -0.43 1.78
C ASN A 146 0.16 -0.42 3.09
N THR A 147 0.55 -1.58 3.59
CA THR A 147 1.60 -1.65 4.61
C THR A 147 2.27 -3.03 4.62
N TYR A 148 3.62 -3.07 4.58
CA TYR A 148 4.37 -4.32 4.75
C TYR A 148 5.87 -4.12 4.99
N HIS A 149 6.60 -3.59 4.00
CA HIS A 149 8.07 -3.61 4.00
C HIS A 149 8.73 -2.94 5.20
N TRP A 150 8.12 -1.89 5.74
CA TRP A 150 8.66 -1.17 6.90
C TRP A 150 8.63 -2.05 8.14
N TRP A 151 7.65 -2.94 8.28
CA TRP A 151 7.54 -3.90 9.39
C TRP A 151 8.72 -4.87 9.44
N LEU A 152 9.34 -5.15 8.28
CA LEU A 152 10.49 -6.04 8.18
C LEU A 152 11.83 -5.34 8.48
N HIS A 153 11.82 -4.02 8.68
CA HIS A 153 13.05 -3.28 8.98
C HIS A 153 13.61 -3.71 10.34
N SER A 154 14.93 -3.91 10.36
CA SER A 154 15.70 -4.26 11.54
C SER A 154 17.01 -3.45 11.58
N GLY A 155 17.69 -3.45 12.74
CA GLY A 155 18.96 -2.74 12.91
C GLY A 155 18.83 -1.25 12.60
N ARG A 156 19.73 -0.73 11.75
CA ARG A 156 19.78 0.71 11.40
C ARG A 156 18.59 1.20 10.58
N SER A 157 17.87 0.28 9.90
CA SER A 157 16.69 0.63 9.11
C SER A 157 15.42 0.71 9.95
N GLN A 158 15.42 0.11 11.15
CA GLN A 158 14.24 0.13 12.02
C GLN A 158 13.99 1.56 12.50
N THR A 159 12.78 2.05 12.24
CA THR A 159 12.42 3.44 12.53
C THR A 159 11.58 3.61 13.79
N TRP A 160 11.43 2.57 14.60
CA TRP A 160 10.74 2.52 15.90
C TRP A 160 11.56 1.74 16.92
N ASP A 161 11.34 1.99 18.21
CA ASP A 161 12.12 1.40 19.32
C ASP A 161 11.34 0.37 20.12
N TYR A 162 10.01 0.51 20.23
CA TYR A 162 9.12 -0.35 21.01
C TYR A 162 7.78 -0.57 20.30
N PHE A 163 7.09 -1.64 20.68
CA PHE A 163 5.70 -1.89 20.35
C PHE A 163 4.83 -1.71 21.60
N GLN A 164 3.61 -1.24 21.41
CA GLN A 164 2.62 -1.10 22.47
C GLN A 164 1.27 -1.68 22.05
N VAL A 165 0.64 -2.41 22.99
CA VAL A 165 -0.76 -2.86 22.94
C VAL A 165 -1.37 -2.67 24.32
N GLY A 166 -2.43 -1.88 24.42
CA GLY A 166 -2.98 -1.40 25.69
C GLY A 166 -1.89 -0.70 26.52
N ASP A 167 -1.75 -1.13 27.77
CA ASP A 167 -0.72 -0.61 28.69
C ASP A 167 0.62 -1.35 28.59
N LYS A 168 0.71 -2.42 27.79
CA LYS A 168 1.91 -3.23 27.68
C LYS A 168 2.83 -2.70 26.60
N ILE A 169 4.03 -2.28 27.02
CA ILE A 169 5.11 -1.88 26.12
C ILE A 169 6.17 -2.98 26.09
N VAL A 170 6.55 -3.42 24.90
CA VAL A 170 7.60 -4.42 24.67
C VAL A 170 8.65 -3.87 23.73
N LYS A 171 9.92 -4.24 23.97
CA LYS A 171 11.03 -3.80 23.10
C LYS A 171 10.98 -4.43 21.73
N ASP A 172 10.49 -5.67 21.66
CA ASP A 172 10.43 -6.42 20.42
C ASP A 172 9.29 -7.44 20.47
N MET A 173 8.77 -7.80 19.29
CA MET A 173 7.73 -8.83 19.14
C MET A 173 7.75 -9.44 17.73
N ASP A 174 7.04 -10.55 17.52
CA ASP A 174 6.91 -11.11 16.17
C ASP A 174 6.28 -10.10 15.19
N ARG A 175 6.87 -9.95 13.99
CA ARG A 175 6.45 -8.92 13.03
C ARG A 175 5.11 -9.23 12.39
N LEU A 176 4.78 -10.50 12.18
CA LEU A 176 3.48 -10.90 11.63
C LEU A 176 2.39 -10.72 12.68
N GLU A 177 2.68 -11.02 13.95
CA GLU A 177 1.75 -10.73 15.05
C GLU A 177 1.52 -9.22 15.21
N ALA A 178 2.57 -8.41 15.14
CA ALA A 178 2.45 -6.95 15.19
C ALA A 178 1.60 -6.40 14.04
N LEU A 179 1.87 -6.86 12.81
CA LEU A 179 1.12 -6.51 11.61
C LEU A 179 -0.35 -6.95 11.71
N LYS A 180 -0.62 -8.15 12.22
CA LYS A 180 -1.97 -8.68 12.43
C LYS A 180 -2.78 -7.78 13.37
N ILE A 181 -2.20 -7.34 14.49
CA ILE A 181 -2.86 -6.43 15.44
C ILE A 181 -3.14 -5.10 14.74
N ALA A 182 -2.14 -4.50 14.10
CA ALA A 182 -2.29 -3.22 13.41
C ALA A 182 -3.34 -3.24 12.28
N LEU A 183 -3.39 -4.31 11.49
CA LEU A 183 -4.41 -4.49 10.46
C LEU A 183 -5.81 -4.68 11.06
N THR A 184 -5.92 -5.35 12.20
CA THR A 184 -7.19 -5.49 12.93
C THR A 184 -7.69 -4.11 13.39
N THR A 185 -6.79 -3.31 13.98
CA THR A 185 -7.08 -1.93 14.40
C THR A 185 -7.44 -1.03 13.22
N TRP A 186 -6.71 -1.13 12.11
CA TRP A 186 -7.03 -0.42 10.87
C TRP A 186 -8.42 -0.78 10.35
N ALA A 187 -8.76 -2.06 10.27
CA ALA A 187 -10.07 -2.51 9.80
C ALA A 187 -11.20 -1.95 10.68
N THR A 188 -11.06 -2.04 12.02
CA THR A 188 -12.02 -1.45 12.96
C THR A 188 -12.12 0.08 12.80
N CYS A 189 -11.00 0.75 12.53
CA CYS A 189 -10.99 2.19 12.30
C CYS A 189 -11.73 2.57 11.00
N ILE A 190 -11.58 1.77 9.93
CA ILE A 190 -12.30 1.96 8.67
C ILE A 190 -13.81 1.79 8.87
N ASP A 191 -14.23 0.74 9.57
CA ASP A 191 -15.65 0.47 9.82
C ASP A 191 -16.33 1.62 10.59
N HIS A 192 -15.58 2.32 11.46
CA HIS A 192 -16.08 3.47 12.21
C HIS A 192 -16.01 4.81 11.46
N ASN A 193 -15.07 4.97 10.52
CA ASN A 193 -14.78 6.27 9.89
C ASN A 193 -15.14 6.33 8.40
N THR A 194 -15.85 5.34 7.87
CA THR A 194 -16.27 5.31 6.47
C THR A 194 -17.71 4.86 6.30
N ASP A 195 -18.35 5.31 5.22
CA ASP A 195 -19.68 4.83 4.80
C ASP A 195 -19.47 3.97 3.55
N PRO A 196 -19.62 2.64 3.59
CA PRO A 196 -19.33 1.77 2.45
C PRO A 196 -20.28 2.00 1.24
N SER A 197 -21.41 2.70 1.45
CA SER A 197 -22.28 3.12 0.36
C SER A 197 -21.68 4.26 -0.48
N LYS A 198 -20.82 5.09 0.13
CA LYS A 198 -20.20 6.28 -0.47
C LYS A 198 -18.71 6.08 -0.77
N THR A 199 -17.98 5.49 0.16
CA THR A 199 -16.54 5.30 0.12
C THR A 199 -16.18 3.91 -0.40
N LYS A 200 -15.24 3.83 -1.36
CA LYS A 200 -14.62 2.57 -1.77
C LYS A 200 -13.27 2.41 -1.09
N VAL A 201 -13.10 1.31 -0.37
CA VAL A 201 -11.85 1.00 0.35
C VAL A 201 -11.15 -0.15 -0.35
N TYR A 202 -9.86 0.04 -0.62
CA TYR A 202 -8.96 -0.98 -1.16
C TYR A 202 -7.71 -1.10 -0.30
N PHE A 203 -7.13 -2.29 -0.32
CA PHE A 203 -5.85 -2.56 0.31
C PHE A 203 -4.93 -3.20 -0.74
N GLN A 204 -3.82 -2.55 -1.05
CA GLN A 204 -2.79 -3.08 -1.92
C GLN A 204 -1.98 -4.13 -1.16
N GLY A 205 -1.87 -5.31 -1.74
CA GLY A 205 -1.06 -6.39 -1.19
C GLY A 205 0.44 -6.08 -1.17
N VAL A 206 1.20 -7.04 -0.66
CA VAL A 206 2.66 -6.96 -0.56
C VAL A 206 3.28 -6.87 -1.95
N ALA A 207 4.11 -5.84 -2.16
CA ALA A 207 4.94 -5.77 -3.35
C ALA A 207 6.16 -6.70 -3.21
N ALA A 208 6.42 -7.50 -4.25
CA ALA A 208 7.58 -8.38 -4.30
C ALA A 208 8.88 -7.58 -4.38
N VAL A 209 9.95 -8.12 -3.80
CA VAL A 209 11.32 -7.61 -3.93
C VAL A 209 12.14 -8.59 -4.76
N HIS A 210 12.95 -8.09 -5.69
CA HIS A 210 13.71 -8.92 -6.63
C HIS A 210 15.21 -8.85 -6.33
N LEU A 211 15.61 -9.49 -5.23
CA LEU A 211 16.97 -9.38 -4.69
C LEU A 211 17.87 -10.57 -5.05
N ASP A 212 17.33 -11.79 -5.14
CA ASP A 212 18.11 -12.99 -5.44
C ASP A 212 17.75 -13.54 -6.84
N PRO A 213 18.66 -13.43 -7.83
CA PRO A 213 18.43 -13.96 -9.18
C PRO A 213 18.15 -15.45 -9.26
N LYS A 214 18.49 -16.21 -8.22
CA LYS A 214 18.16 -17.64 -8.13
C LYS A 214 16.66 -17.88 -8.04
N GLU A 215 15.89 -16.93 -7.51
CA GLU A 215 14.44 -17.04 -7.39
C GLU A 215 13.75 -17.11 -8.76
N TRP A 216 14.24 -16.37 -9.75
CA TRP A 216 13.76 -16.44 -11.13
C TRP A 216 14.61 -17.30 -12.07
N LYS A 217 15.58 -18.04 -11.51
CA LYS A 217 16.50 -18.93 -12.25
C LYS A 217 17.23 -18.19 -13.37
N ASP A 218 17.83 -17.04 -13.05
CA ASP A 218 18.59 -16.26 -14.00
C ASP A 218 19.67 -17.09 -14.71
N PRO A 219 19.75 -17.09 -16.05
CA PRO A 219 20.76 -17.83 -16.78
C PRO A 219 22.17 -17.24 -16.63
N ASP A 220 22.30 -15.96 -16.24
CA ASP A 220 23.59 -15.32 -16.03
C ASP A 220 24.12 -15.63 -14.60
N PRO A 221 25.21 -16.41 -14.47
CA PRO A 221 25.79 -16.73 -13.16
C PRO A 221 26.42 -15.50 -12.46
N SER A 222 26.66 -14.42 -13.20
CA SER A 222 27.18 -13.15 -12.70
C SER A 222 26.09 -12.23 -12.17
N ALA A 223 24.82 -12.50 -12.45
CA ALA A 223 23.70 -11.72 -11.93
C ALA A 223 23.76 -11.66 -10.39
N ARG A 224 23.45 -10.48 -9.85
CA ARG A 224 23.46 -10.21 -8.40
C ARG A 224 22.15 -9.64 -7.88
N THR A 225 21.37 -9.01 -8.74
CA THR A 225 20.08 -8.36 -8.44
C THR A 225 19.24 -8.36 -9.72
N CYS A 226 18.07 -7.72 -9.69
CA CYS A 226 17.25 -7.49 -10.89
C CYS A 226 17.86 -6.50 -11.92
N VAL A 227 19.05 -5.94 -11.68
CA VAL A 227 19.70 -5.02 -12.62
C VAL A 227 20.05 -5.74 -13.91
N GLY A 228 19.65 -5.16 -15.05
CA GLY A 228 19.86 -5.74 -16.39
C GLY A 228 18.70 -6.62 -16.89
N GLN A 229 17.72 -6.93 -16.03
CA GLN A 229 16.52 -7.64 -16.45
C GLN A 229 15.60 -6.71 -17.25
N THR A 230 15.19 -7.16 -18.43
CA THR A 230 14.37 -6.36 -19.39
C THR A 230 13.06 -7.04 -19.78
N LYS A 231 12.82 -8.26 -19.28
CA LYS A 231 11.63 -9.05 -19.56
C LYS A 231 11.06 -9.62 -18.26
N PRO A 232 9.72 -9.77 -18.15
CA PRO A 232 9.12 -10.44 -17.02
C PRO A 232 9.44 -11.94 -17.04
N VAL A 233 9.30 -12.59 -15.89
CA VAL A 233 9.26 -14.06 -15.82
C VAL A 233 8.02 -14.56 -16.55
N GLU A 234 8.18 -15.53 -17.44
CA GLU A 234 7.09 -16.07 -18.23
C GLU A 234 6.16 -16.98 -17.42
N GLY A 235 4.86 -16.93 -17.78
CA GLY A 235 3.83 -17.79 -17.20
C GLY A 235 3.14 -17.20 -15.96
N PRO A 236 2.16 -17.94 -15.42
CA PRO A 236 1.30 -17.45 -14.35
C PRO A 236 1.89 -17.61 -12.94
N LYS A 237 3.01 -18.34 -12.80
CA LYS A 237 3.59 -18.68 -11.50
C LYS A 237 5.05 -18.25 -11.45
N TYR A 238 5.35 -17.40 -10.48
CA TYR A 238 6.72 -17.07 -10.14
C TYR A 238 7.42 -18.32 -9.57
N PRO A 239 8.65 -18.65 -10.02
CA PRO A 239 9.33 -19.87 -9.61
C PRO A 239 10.05 -19.75 -8.24
N GLY A 240 10.13 -18.55 -7.67
CA GLY A 240 10.72 -18.32 -6.35
C GLY A 240 9.80 -18.75 -5.20
N PRO A 241 10.26 -18.58 -3.95
CA PRO A 241 9.48 -18.95 -2.77
C PRO A 241 8.17 -18.15 -2.70
N SER A 242 7.10 -18.84 -2.30
CA SER A 242 5.74 -18.33 -2.07
C SER A 242 5.54 -17.85 -0.65
#